data_AF-A0A1A8XUQ8-F1
#
_entry.id   AF-A0A1A8XUQ8-F1
#
_cell.length_a   1.000
_cell.length_b   1.000
_cell.length_c   1.000
_cell.angle_alpha   90.00
_cell.angle_beta   90.00
_cell.angle_gamma   90.00
#
_symmetry.space_group_name_H-M   'P 1'
#
loop_
_entity.id
_entity.type
_entity.pdbx_description
1 polymer ?
#
loop_
_entity_poly.entity_id
_entity_poly.type
_entity_poly.pdbx_seq_one_letter_code
_entity_poly.pdbx_strand_id
1 'polypeptide(L)'
;MSIRIATSVTAGLLLIAGTAFAQSKPPVAQFWMDVATNSMSIPGMEDADTGAGGMFGGFFGGTKMGGGSPGQWLDTALYTRNKRAGTEGAHAIPPGMRMGNSLPLIPVAGSQPVEGREDDTEKPKGKLMFYWGCGDKVRPGQPRTVDFSRASPDEWSRFMTGRFAPDRGAKAVAGRSVWPNERDRQRVPNGASLAGDHAVSGEGVPAGLRFALRDAYDFMPKIKMNSAMGSKGENEMIEIDW
;
A
#
# COMPACT_ATOMS: atom_id res chain seq x y z
N MET A 1 -0.63 13.95 83.17
CA MET A 1 0.13 13.74 81.93
C MET A 1 0.27 12.24 81.69
N SER A 2 -0.53 11.69 80.78
CA SER A 2 -0.43 10.33 80.19
C SER A 2 -1.68 10.12 79.31
N ILE A 3 -1.60 10.52 78.04
CA ILE A 3 -2.67 10.30 77.05
C ILE A 3 -2.28 9.06 76.24
N ARG A 4 -3.15 8.04 76.26
CA ARG A 4 -3.02 6.82 75.45
C ARG A 4 -3.65 7.07 74.08
N ILE A 5 -2.87 6.93 73.02
CA ILE A 5 -3.31 7.07 71.63
C ILE A 5 -3.85 5.71 71.16
N ALA A 6 -5.13 5.65 70.79
CA ALA A 6 -5.77 4.48 70.19
C ALA A 6 -5.61 4.55 68.67
N THR A 7 -4.97 3.54 68.08
CA THR A 7 -4.79 3.37 66.64
C THR A 7 -6.02 2.71 66.03
N SER A 8 -6.76 3.44 65.20
CA SER A 8 -7.85 2.93 64.35
C SER A 8 -7.30 2.48 63.00
N VAL A 9 -7.44 1.18 62.69
CA VAL A 9 -7.09 0.59 61.38
C VAL A 9 -8.30 0.66 60.46
N THR A 10 -8.21 1.48 59.40
CA THR A 10 -9.25 1.59 58.37
C THR A 10 -8.89 0.67 57.19
N ALA A 11 -9.69 -0.36 56.94
CA ALA A 11 -9.53 -1.26 55.81
C ALA A 11 -10.02 -0.59 54.52
N GLY A 12 -9.12 -0.33 53.58
CA GLY A 12 -9.43 0.23 52.26
C GLY A 12 -9.94 -0.84 51.29
N LEU A 13 -11.15 -0.64 50.76
CA LEU A 13 -11.74 -1.47 49.71
C LEU A 13 -11.19 -1.02 48.34
N LEU A 14 -10.30 -1.81 47.74
CA LEU A 14 -9.78 -1.59 46.39
C LEU A 14 -10.83 -2.03 45.35
N LEU A 15 -11.52 -1.05 44.74
CA LEU A 15 -12.32 -1.25 43.54
C LEU A 15 -11.39 -1.38 42.32
N ILE A 16 -11.25 -2.60 41.80
CA ILE A 16 -10.55 -2.86 40.54
C ILE A 16 -11.51 -2.48 39.41
N ALA A 17 -11.29 -1.32 38.78
CA ALA A 17 -12.01 -0.93 37.57
C ALA A 17 -11.57 -1.83 36.40
N GLY A 18 -12.41 -2.78 36.00
CA GLY A 18 -12.20 -3.57 34.79
C GLY A 18 -12.30 -2.70 33.55
N THR A 19 -11.21 -2.57 32.80
CA THR A 19 -11.22 -1.96 31.47
C THR A 19 -12.01 -2.85 30.51
N ALA A 20 -13.24 -2.47 30.18
CA ALA A 20 -13.99 -3.09 29.10
C ALA A 20 -13.30 -2.76 27.77
N PHE A 21 -12.69 -3.75 27.12
CA PHE A 21 -12.26 -3.62 25.73
C PHE A 21 -13.51 -3.48 24.85
N ALA A 22 -13.72 -2.29 24.29
CA ALA A 22 -14.82 -2.06 23.36
C ALA A 22 -14.64 -2.95 22.12
N GLN A 23 -15.53 -3.94 21.95
CA GLN A 23 -15.60 -4.77 20.75
C GLN A 23 -16.06 -3.90 19.57
N SER A 24 -15.11 -3.36 18.80
CA SER A 24 -15.43 -2.56 17.61
C SER A 24 -16.02 -3.47 16.53
N LYS A 25 -17.24 -3.18 16.09
CA LYS A 25 -17.86 -3.87 14.96
C LYS A 25 -17.00 -3.63 13.71
N PRO A 26 -16.78 -4.64 12.85
CA PRO A 26 -15.97 -4.46 11.65
C PRO A 26 -16.61 -3.41 10.72
N PRO A 27 -15.79 -2.55 10.08
CA PRO A 27 -16.28 -1.43 9.28
C PRO A 27 -17.17 -1.91 8.13
N VAL A 28 -18.22 -1.14 7.84
CA VAL A 28 -19.19 -1.45 6.77
C VAL A 28 -18.55 -1.33 5.38
N ALA A 29 -17.75 -0.29 5.19
CA ALA A 29 -17.00 -0.06 3.97
C ALA A 29 -15.53 0.23 4.30
N GLN A 30 -14.65 -0.15 3.37
CA GLN A 30 -13.22 0.12 3.43
C GLN A 30 -12.81 0.69 2.07
N PHE A 31 -12.05 1.77 2.11
CA PHE A 31 -11.49 2.42 0.93
C PHE A 31 -9.98 2.43 1.04
N TRP A 32 -9.31 2.05 -0.03
CA TRP A 32 -7.85 2.08 -0.17
C TRP A 32 -7.47 3.06 -1.26
N MET A 33 -6.40 3.79 -1.02
CA MET A 33 -5.80 4.72 -1.95
C MET A 33 -4.29 4.53 -1.90
N ASP A 34 -3.73 3.98 -2.96
CA ASP A 34 -2.28 3.86 -3.13
C ASP A 34 -1.82 4.98 -4.05
N VAL A 35 -0.67 5.56 -3.73
CA VAL A 35 -0.13 6.74 -4.38
C VAL A 35 1.35 6.50 -4.62
N ALA A 36 1.85 6.82 -5.81
CA ALA A 36 3.28 6.77 -6.09
C ALA A 36 3.71 7.94 -6.99
N THR A 37 4.89 8.48 -6.70
CA THR A 37 5.63 9.32 -7.65
C THR A 37 6.85 8.52 -8.09
N ASN A 38 6.98 8.29 -9.40
CA ASN A 38 8.14 7.63 -9.98
C ASN A 38 8.98 8.66 -10.74
N SER A 39 10.26 8.75 -10.40
CA SER A 39 11.26 9.51 -11.15
C SER A 39 12.30 8.53 -11.70
N MET A 40 12.49 8.51 -13.02
CA MET A 40 13.65 7.84 -13.62
C MET A 40 14.62 8.91 -14.08
N SER A 41 15.65 9.16 -13.29
CA SER A 41 16.78 9.98 -13.68
C SER A 41 17.81 9.08 -14.37
N ILE A 42 17.97 9.21 -15.68
CA ILE A 42 19.09 8.59 -16.41
C ILE A 42 20.19 9.66 -16.52
N PRO A 43 21.40 9.45 -15.96
CA PRO A 43 22.48 10.44 -16.08
C PRO A 43 22.77 10.79 -17.55
N GLY A 44 22.79 12.09 -17.86
CA GLY A 44 23.08 12.59 -19.22
C GLY A 44 21.89 12.59 -20.18
N MET A 45 20.70 12.14 -19.76
CA MET A 45 19.45 12.43 -20.46
C MET A 45 18.63 13.36 -19.57
N GLU A 46 18.26 14.54 -20.11
CA GLU A 46 17.22 15.37 -19.49
C GLU A 46 16.02 14.48 -19.22
N ASP A 47 15.43 14.60 -18.01
CA ASP A 47 14.25 13.84 -17.60
C ASP A 47 13.34 13.68 -18.79
N ALA A 48 13.31 12.46 -19.37
CA ALA A 48 12.58 12.23 -20.60
C ALA A 48 11.13 12.54 -20.26
N ASP A 49 10.73 13.75 -20.68
CA ASP A 49 9.47 14.29 -20.25
C ASP A 49 8.43 13.30 -20.73
N THR A 50 7.50 13.03 -19.84
CA THR A 50 6.50 11.95 -19.81
C THR A 50 5.72 11.65 -21.13
N GLY A 51 6.02 12.32 -22.24
CA GLY A 51 5.40 12.20 -23.56
C GLY A 51 5.57 10.86 -24.28
N ALA A 52 6.66 10.10 -24.09
CA ALA A 52 6.82 8.80 -24.77
C ALA A 52 6.01 7.67 -24.08
N GLY A 53 5.86 7.73 -22.75
CA GLY A 53 5.03 6.79 -21.96
C GLY A 53 3.58 7.25 -21.77
N GLY A 54 3.26 8.50 -22.15
CA GLY A 54 1.94 9.11 -22.02
C GLY A 54 0.88 8.59 -23.01
N MET A 55 1.28 7.78 -24.00
CA MET A 55 0.32 7.16 -24.92
C MET A 55 -0.44 5.98 -24.29
N PHE A 56 0.07 5.41 -23.19
CA PHE A 56 -0.65 4.44 -22.39
C PHE A 56 -1.28 5.15 -21.19
N GLY A 57 -2.62 5.09 -21.11
CA GLY A 57 -3.40 5.55 -19.96
C GLY A 57 -2.93 4.92 -18.64
N GLY A 58 -3.55 5.32 -17.54
CA GLY A 58 -3.37 4.63 -16.26
C GLY A 58 -3.74 3.15 -16.35
N PHE A 59 -3.22 2.36 -15.43
CA PHE A 59 -3.63 0.99 -15.24
C PHE A 59 -3.59 0.68 -13.75
N PHE A 60 -4.49 -0.20 -13.31
CA PHE A 60 -4.52 -0.61 -11.92
C PHE A 60 -3.24 -1.38 -11.56
N GLY A 61 -2.58 -0.99 -10.47
CA GLY A 61 -1.30 -1.55 -10.04
C GLY A 61 -0.09 -0.72 -10.49
N GLY A 62 -0.31 0.40 -11.19
CA GLY A 62 0.75 1.33 -11.58
C GLY A 62 1.51 1.87 -10.37
N THR A 63 0.86 1.98 -9.21
CA THR A 63 1.52 2.43 -7.97
C THR A 63 2.56 1.45 -7.44
N LYS A 64 2.40 0.14 -7.70
CA LYS A 64 3.29 -0.92 -7.18
C LYS A 64 4.43 -1.26 -8.14
N MET A 65 4.17 -1.16 -9.44
CA MET A 65 5.13 -1.56 -10.50
C MET A 65 5.91 -0.36 -11.09
N GLY A 66 5.87 0.79 -10.43
CA GLY A 66 6.47 2.02 -10.96
C GLY A 66 5.79 2.54 -12.24
N GLY A 67 4.61 2.00 -12.57
CA GLY A 67 3.86 2.29 -13.79
C GLY A 67 4.66 2.12 -15.10
N GLY A 68 5.82 1.46 -15.04
CA GLY A 68 6.81 1.38 -16.11
C GLY A 68 7.29 2.73 -16.65
N SER A 69 6.93 3.86 -16.03
CA SER A 69 7.23 5.20 -16.56
C SER A 69 7.24 6.28 -15.46
N PRO A 70 8.03 7.35 -15.63
CA PRO A 70 8.03 8.48 -14.71
C PRO A 70 6.65 9.13 -14.60
N GLY A 71 6.37 9.73 -13.45
CA GLY A 71 5.16 10.50 -13.18
C GLY A 71 4.44 10.07 -11.91
N GLN A 72 3.25 10.65 -11.73
CA GLN A 72 2.35 10.39 -10.61
C GLN A 72 1.39 9.24 -10.94
N TRP A 73 1.06 8.44 -9.93
CA TRP A 73 0.23 7.24 -10.04
C TRP A 73 -0.71 7.12 -8.86
N LEU A 74 -1.93 6.66 -9.13
CA LEU A 74 -2.98 6.50 -8.14
C LEU A 74 -3.72 5.20 -8.44
N ASP A 75 -3.90 4.36 -7.42
CA ASP A 75 -4.77 3.18 -7.47
C ASP A 75 -5.76 3.27 -6.31
N THR A 76 -7.04 3.06 -6.57
CA THR A 76 -8.07 3.10 -5.54
C THR A 76 -8.93 1.85 -5.56
N ALA A 77 -9.31 1.38 -4.38
CA ALA A 77 -10.20 0.25 -4.24
C ALA A 77 -11.24 0.51 -3.15
N LEU A 78 -12.47 0.12 -3.42
CA LEU A 78 -13.58 0.17 -2.49
C LEU A 78 -14.09 -1.25 -2.23
N TYR A 79 -14.30 -1.56 -0.97
CA TYR A 79 -15.04 -2.72 -0.52
C TYR A 79 -16.19 -2.27 0.37
N THR A 80 -17.37 -2.87 0.20
CA THR A 80 -18.45 -2.76 1.18
C THR A 80 -19.03 -4.14 1.47
N ARG A 81 -19.21 -4.44 2.75
CA ARG A 81 -19.80 -5.71 3.18
C ARG A 81 -21.28 -5.84 2.82
N ASN A 82 -21.95 -4.70 2.56
CA ASN A 82 -23.36 -4.66 2.14
C ASN A 82 -23.54 -5.06 0.67
N LYS A 83 -22.48 -4.97 -0.14
CA LYS A 83 -22.42 -5.43 -1.54
C LYS A 83 -21.15 -6.22 -1.78
N ARG A 84 -21.15 -7.49 -1.34
CA ARG A 84 -19.97 -8.37 -1.37
C ARG A 84 -19.42 -8.65 -2.78
N ALA A 85 -20.25 -8.54 -3.81
CA ALA A 85 -19.83 -8.69 -5.21
C ALA A 85 -19.16 -7.43 -5.79
N GLY A 86 -19.08 -6.33 -5.01
CA GLY A 86 -18.72 -5.00 -5.49
C GLY A 86 -19.97 -4.17 -5.81
N THR A 87 -19.78 -2.85 -5.89
CA THR A 87 -20.82 -1.89 -6.28
C THR A 87 -20.22 -0.87 -7.24
N GLU A 88 -20.98 -0.39 -8.22
CA GLU A 88 -20.59 0.86 -8.87
C GLU A 88 -20.58 2.00 -7.83
N GLY A 89 -19.60 2.88 -7.95
CA GLY A 89 -19.39 3.96 -7.00
C GLY A 89 -18.57 5.10 -7.60
N ALA A 90 -18.30 6.10 -6.78
CA ALA A 90 -17.48 7.24 -7.16
C ALA A 90 -16.56 7.65 -6.01
N HIS A 91 -15.32 7.99 -6.36
CA HIS A 91 -14.39 8.70 -5.49
C HIS A 91 -14.40 10.17 -5.91
N ALA A 92 -15.10 11.02 -5.15
CA ALA A 92 -15.02 12.46 -5.32
C ALA A 92 -13.61 12.94 -4.93
N ILE A 93 -13.00 13.74 -5.81
CA ILE A 93 -11.62 14.19 -5.70
C ILE A 93 -11.56 15.71 -5.59
N PRO A 94 -10.52 16.27 -4.93
CA PRO A 94 -10.35 17.70 -4.83
C PRO A 94 -10.05 18.30 -6.22
N PRO A 95 -10.41 19.57 -6.47
CA PRO A 95 -10.12 20.24 -7.74
C PRO A 95 -8.64 20.23 -8.12
N GLY A 96 -7.75 20.22 -7.11
CA GLY A 96 -6.29 20.14 -7.26
C GLY A 96 -5.81 18.88 -8.00
N MET A 97 -6.60 17.81 -8.06
CA MET A 97 -6.26 16.63 -8.85
C MET A 97 -6.37 16.84 -10.36
N ARG A 98 -7.14 17.85 -10.82
CA ARG A 98 -7.27 18.21 -12.25
C ARG A 98 -7.74 17.06 -13.15
N MET A 99 -8.56 16.16 -12.59
CA MET A 99 -9.04 14.92 -13.23
C MET A 99 -10.58 14.87 -13.29
N GLY A 100 -11.23 16.03 -13.21
CA GLY A 100 -12.67 16.17 -13.05
C GLY A 100 -13.11 16.17 -11.58
N ASN A 101 -14.40 15.95 -11.34
CA ASN A 101 -14.99 16.01 -9.99
C ASN A 101 -14.94 14.67 -9.24
N SER A 102 -14.85 13.55 -9.96
CA SER A 102 -14.85 12.22 -9.37
C SER A 102 -14.28 11.16 -10.31
N LEU A 103 -13.65 10.14 -9.72
CA LEU A 103 -13.18 8.94 -10.40
C LEU A 103 -14.24 7.83 -10.26
N PRO A 104 -14.73 7.22 -11.35
CA PRO A 104 -15.70 6.14 -11.27
C PRO A 104 -15.04 4.86 -10.74
N LEU A 105 -15.63 4.24 -9.73
CA LEU A 105 -15.19 2.97 -9.15
C LEU A 105 -16.04 1.84 -9.71
N ILE A 106 -15.41 0.91 -10.44
CA ILE A 106 -16.12 -0.17 -11.14
C ILE A 106 -15.78 -1.52 -10.50
N PRO A 107 -16.78 -2.37 -10.19
CA PRO A 107 -16.56 -3.71 -9.68
C PRO A 107 -15.61 -4.51 -10.58
N VAL A 108 -14.61 -5.13 -9.97
CA VAL A 108 -13.77 -6.09 -10.67
C VAL A 108 -14.62 -7.31 -10.96
N ALA A 109 -14.77 -7.63 -12.25
CA ALA A 109 -15.42 -8.87 -12.66
C ALA A 109 -14.71 -10.03 -11.95
N GLY A 110 -15.48 -10.92 -11.34
CA GLY A 110 -14.90 -12.09 -10.71
C GLY A 110 -14.10 -12.85 -11.75
N SER A 111 -12.79 -12.99 -11.54
CA SER A 111 -12.01 -13.96 -12.28
C SER A 111 -12.65 -15.31 -11.99
N GLN A 112 -13.19 -15.99 -13.01
CA GLN A 112 -13.34 -17.43 -12.91
C GLN A 112 -11.98 -17.98 -12.45
N PRO A 113 -11.94 -18.98 -11.56
CA PRO A 113 -10.70 -19.68 -11.30
C PRO A 113 -10.12 -20.04 -12.65
N VAL A 114 -8.93 -19.53 -12.97
CA VAL A 114 -8.18 -20.10 -14.09
C VAL A 114 -8.02 -21.56 -13.67
N GLU A 115 -8.77 -22.46 -14.31
CA GLU A 115 -8.57 -23.89 -14.15
C GLU A 115 -7.08 -24.10 -14.26
N GLY A 116 -6.50 -24.63 -13.19
CA GLY A 116 -5.06 -24.81 -13.06
C GLY A 116 -4.61 -25.51 -14.33
N ARG A 117 -3.92 -24.77 -15.20
CA ARG A 117 -3.13 -25.38 -16.24
C ARG A 117 -2.19 -26.28 -15.47
N GLU A 118 -2.33 -27.60 -15.63
CA GLU A 118 -1.25 -28.53 -15.33
C GLU A 118 -0.11 -28.15 -16.26
N ASP A 119 0.63 -27.11 -15.89
CA ASP A 119 1.94 -26.91 -16.43
C ASP A 119 2.77 -28.05 -15.85
N ASP A 120 3.27 -28.89 -16.75
CA ASP A 120 4.37 -29.82 -16.56
C ASP A 120 5.65 -29.04 -16.18
N THR A 121 5.56 -28.27 -15.09
CA THR A 121 6.63 -27.44 -14.56
C THR A 121 7.62 -28.40 -13.95
N GLU A 122 8.69 -28.69 -14.70
CA GLU A 122 9.80 -29.48 -14.20
C GLU A 122 10.27 -28.87 -12.88
N LYS A 123 10.12 -29.62 -11.78
CA LYS A 123 10.51 -29.15 -10.46
C LYS A 123 11.98 -28.77 -10.52
N PRO A 124 12.35 -27.51 -10.26
CA PRO A 124 13.73 -27.07 -10.38
C PRO A 124 14.58 -27.91 -9.44
N LYS A 125 15.70 -28.44 -9.92
CA LYS A 125 16.62 -29.20 -9.07
C LYS A 125 17.50 -28.20 -8.32
N GLY A 126 17.45 -28.20 -6.99
CA GLY A 126 18.32 -27.34 -6.18
C GLY A 126 17.91 -27.20 -4.72
N LYS A 127 18.70 -26.43 -3.98
CA LYS A 127 18.39 -26.00 -2.61
C LYS A 127 18.31 -24.47 -2.59
N LEU A 128 17.26 -23.90 -2.00
CA LEU A 128 17.18 -22.47 -1.75
C LEU A 128 17.48 -22.20 -0.28
N MET A 129 18.48 -21.35 -0.03
CA MET A 129 18.88 -20.92 1.30
C MET A 129 18.48 -19.45 1.48
N PHE A 130 17.69 -19.16 2.51
CA PHE A 130 17.18 -17.81 2.77
C PHE A 130 17.70 -17.26 4.10
N TYR A 131 18.34 -16.10 4.01
CA TYR A 131 18.86 -15.29 5.12
C TYR A 131 18.01 -14.02 5.26
N TRP A 132 17.82 -13.52 6.48
CA TRP A 132 16.99 -12.34 6.75
C TRP A 132 17.49 -11.49 7.93
N GLY A 133 17.24 -10.18 7.84
CA GLY A 133 17.62 -9.19 8.86
C GLY A 133 18.86 -8.37 8.48
N CYS A 134 19.09 -7.28 9.22
CA CYS A 134 20.17 -6.31 9.01
C CYS A 134 21.20 -6.37 10.16
N GLY A 135 22.06 -7.38 10.18
CA GLY A 135 23.11 -7.44 11.22
C GLY A 135 24.34 -8.21 10.74
N ASP A 136 25.48 -7.92 11.37
CA ASP A 136 26.81 -8.42 10.97
C ASP A 136 26.99 -9.92 11.21
N LYS A 137 26.10 -10.54 11.97
CA LYS A 137 26.09 -11.99 12.27
C LYS A 137 24.73 -12.60 11.96
N VAL A 138 24.77 -13.77 11.32
CA VAL A 138 23.60 -14.60 11.07
C VAL A 138 23.05 -15.10 12.41
N ARG A 139 21.78 -14.77 12.70
CA ARG A 139 21.13 -15.16 13.96
C ARG A 139 20.79 -16.66 13.98
N PRO A 140 20.74 -17.31 15.16
CA PRO A 140 20.33 -18.70 15.28
C PRO A 140 18.98 -18.97 14.58
N GLY A 141 18.89 -20.11 13.87
CA GLY A 141 17.70 -20.49 13.09
C GLY A 141 17.71 -19.99 11.63
N GLN A 142 18.83 -19.42 11.16
CA GLN A 142 19.08 -19.05 9.77
C GLN A 142 20.34 -19.77 9.23
N PRO A 143 20.43 -20.03 7.92
CA PRO A 143 19.39 -19.84 6.90
C PRO A 143 18.28 -20.89 7.04
N ARG A 144 17.08 -20.57 6.52
CA ARG A 144 16.11 -21.62 6.23
C ARG A 144 16.46 -22.19 4.87
N THR A 145 16.52 -23.51 4.78
CA THR A 145 16.82 -24.21 3.54
C THR A 145 15.61 -25.00 3.12
N VAL A 146 15.17 -24.82 1.88
CA VAL A 146 14.31 -25.81 1.22
C VAL A 146 15.13 -26.60 0.21
N ASP A 147 14.71 -27.83 -0.03
CA ASP A 147 15.21 -28.67 -1.10
C ASP A 147 14.09 -28.91 -2.10
N PHE A 148 14.18 -28.30 -3.28
CA PHE A 148 13.13 -28.35 -4.30
C PHE A 148 12.85 -29.79 -4.80
N SER A 149 13.81 -30.69 -4.66
CA SER A 149 13.66 -32.10 -5.05
C SER A 149 12.77 -32.90 -4.10
N ARG A 150 12.58 -32.41 -2.86
CA ARG A 150 11.84 -33.09 -1.79
C ARG A 150 10.67 -32.28 -1.24
N ALA A 151 10.62 -30.99 -1.55
CA ALA A 151 9.64 -30.07 -1.03
C ALA A 151 8.21 -30.47 -1.39
N SER A 152 7.38 -30.69 -0.37
CA SER A 152 5.93 -30.70 -0.53
C SER A 152 5.39 -29.27 -0.67
N PRO A 153 4.20 -29.05 -1.25
CA PRO A 153 3.54 -27.74 -1.25
C PRO A 153 3.42 -27.13 0.16
N ASP A 154 3.26 -27.97 1.19
CA ASP A 154 3.19 -27.55 2.59
C ASP A 154 4.54 -27.06 3.13
N GLU A 155 5.65 -27.76 2.84
CA GLU A 155 7.00 -27.30 3.18
C GLU A 155 7.30 -25.96 2.50
N TRP A 156 6.76 -25.79 1.29
CA TRP A 156 6.90 -24.56 0.53
C TRP A 156 6.12 -23.38 1.11
N SER A 157 4.87 -23.61 1.47
CA SER A 157 4.05 -22.64 2.22
C SER A 157 4.71 -22.25 3.55
N ARG A 158 5.26 -23.21 4.31
CA ARG A 158 5.93 -22.97 5.59
C ARG A 158 7.25 -22.20 5.46
N PHE A 159 8.00 -22.42 4.37
CA PHE A 159 9.22 -21.66 4.09
C PHE A 159 8.93 -20.17 3.90
N MET A 160 7.82 -19.86 3.22
CA MET A 160 7.38 -18.48 2.93
C MET A 160 6.55 -17.84 4.06
N THR A 161 6.06 -18.64 5.02
CA THR A 161 5.24 -18.16 6.14
C THR A 161 5.96 -17.11 7.00
N GLY A 162 5.22 -16.05 7.37
CA GLY A 162 5.66 -14.99 8.29
C GLY A 162 6.58 -13.93 7.66
N ARG A 163 6.78 -13.95 6.35
CA ARG A 163 7.71 -13.06 5.62
C ARG A 163 7.03 -12.11 4.65
N PHE A 164 5.73 -12.29 4.42
CA PHE A 164 4.95 -11.34 3.66
C PHE A 164 4.64 -10.15 4.57
N ALA A 165 5.19 -8.97 4.26
CA ALA A 165 4.57 -7.74 4.75
C ALA A 165 3.15 -7.74 4.19
N PRO A 166 2.09 -7.72 5.03
CA PRO A 166 0.73 -7.70 4.51
C PRO A 166 0.60 -6.51 3.57
N ASP A 167 0.48 -6.78 2.27
CA ASP A 167 0.15 -5.74 1.31
C ASP A 167 -1.23 -5.20 1.68
N ARG A 168 -1.23 -4.00 2.28
CA ARG A 168 -2.41 -3.28 2.76
C ARG A 168 -2.95 -2.31 1.72
N GLY A 169 -2.37 -2.27 0.52
CA GLY A 169 -2.77 -1.33 -0.51
C GLY A 169 -4.06 -1.72 -1.24
N ALA A 170 -4.42 -0.85 -2.19
CA ALA A 170 -5.48 -1.08 -3.15
C ALA A 170 -5.19 -2.34 -4.00
N LYS A 171 -6.23 -3.15 -4.22
CA LYS A 171 -6.15 -4.40 -5.00
C LYS A 171 -7.33 -4.48 -5.95
N ALA A 172 -7.09 -4.95 -7.17
CA ALA A 172 -8.13 -5.28 -8.14
C ALA A 172 -8.44 -6.77 -8.02
N VAL A 173 -9.34 -7.11 -7.09
CA VAL A 173 -9.82 -8.49 -6.89
C VAL A 173 -11.34 -8.50 -6.81
N ALA A 174 -11.94 -9.66 -7.07
CA ALA A 174 -13.38 -9.87 -6.98
C ALA A 174 -13.95 -9.31 -5.66
N GLY A 175 -15.10 -8.63 -5.76
CA GLY A 175 -15.74 -7.98 -4.61
C GLY A 175 -15.22 -6.58 -4.28
N ARG A 176 -14.17 -6.10 -4.96
CA ARG A 176 -13.73 -4.71 -4.90
C ARG A 176 -14.16 -3.93 -6.13
N SER A 177 -14.40 -2.64 -5.95
CA SER A 177 -14.61 -1.69 -7.04
C SER A 177 -13.41 -0.77 -7.14
N VAL A 178 -12.84 -0.62 -8.33
CA VAL A 178 -11.51 -0.02 -8.48
C VAL A 178 -11.48 1.11 -9.48
N TRP A 179 -10.45 1.95 -9.35
CA TRP A 179 -9.95 2.85 -10.38
C TRP A 179 -8.42 2.84 -10.33
N PRO A 180 -7.69 2.89 -11.46
CA PRO A 180 -8.15 2.89 -12.85
C PRO A 180 -8.94 1.63 -13.23
N ASN A 181 -9.79 1.72 -14.25
CA ASN A 181 -10.60 0.62 -14.77
C ASN A 181 -10.91 0.78 -16.27
N GLU A 182 -11.77 -0.09 -16.80
CA GLU A 182 -12.12 -0.10 -18.24
C GLU A 182 -12.85 1.17 -18.70
N ARG A 183 -13.63 1.81 -17.80
CA ARG A 183 -14.41 3.03 -18.11
C ARG A 183 -13.59 4.29 -17.98
N ASP A 184 -12.73 4.37 -16.97
CA ASP A 184 -11.82 5.50 -16.80
C ASP A 184 -10.44 5.03 -16.33
N ARG A 185 -9.44 5.48 -17.08
CA ARG A 185 -8.02 5.19 -16.86
C ARG A 185 -7.16 6.33 -17.35
N GLN A 186 -7.63 7.57 -17.17
CA GLN A 186 -6.79 8.74 -17.38
C GLN A 186 -5.52 8.65 -16.53
N ARG A 187 -4.42 9.23 -17.03
CA ARG A 187 -3.19 9.38 -16.26
C ARG A 187 -3.37 10.49 -15.23
N VAL A 188 -2.71 10.34 -14.08
CA VAL A 188 -2.59 11.44 -13.13
C VAL A 188 -1.72 12.52 -13.78
N PRO A 189 -2.24 13.75 -14.00
CA PRO A 189 -1.51 14.79 -14.70
C PRO A 189 -0.40 15.36 -13.82
N ASN A 190 0.65 15.88 -14.45
CA ASN A 190 1.72 16.57 -13.72
C ASN A 190 1.16 17.75 -12.90
N GLY A 191 1.58 17.84 -11.64
CA GLY A 191 1.09 18.86 -10.72
C GLY A 191 -0.33 18.61 -10.22
N ALA A 192 -0.84 17.38 -10.32
CA ALA A 192 -2.00 16.97 -9.55
C ALA A 192 -1.67 17.00 -8.05
N SER A 193 -2.68 17.36 -7.26
CA SER A 193 -2.62 17.39 -5.81
C SER A 193 -3.77 16.60 -5.21
N LEU A 194 -3.44 15.73 -4.26
CA LEU A 194 -4.38 14.99 -3.41
C LEU A 194 -4.88 15.84 -2.24
N ALA A 195 -4.29 17.00 -1.98
CA ALA A 195 -4.70 17.82 -0.84
C ALA A 195 -6.14 18.33 -1.01
N GLY A 196 -6.92 18.23 0.07
CA GLY A 196 -8.32 18.67 0.12
C GLY A 196 -9.30 17.54 0.42
N ASP A 197 -10.57 17.81 0.15
CA ASP A 197 -11.68 16.95 0.52
C ASP A 197 -11.91 15.82 -0.49
N HIS A 198 -12.13 14.62 0.05
CA HIS A 198 -12.51 13.43 -0.67
C HIS A 198 -13.81 12.84 -0.10
N ALA A 199 -14.57 12.19 -0.97
CA ALA A 199 -15.73 11.41 -0.56
C ALA A 199 -15.84 10.15 -1.40
N VAL A 200 -16.36 9.08 -0.82
CA VAL A 200 -16.59 7.83 -1.52
C VAL A 200 -18.06 7.46 -1.40
N SER A 201 -18.69 7.18 -2.53
CA SER A 201 -20.11 6.85 -2.63
C SER A 201 -20.32 5.59 -3.47
N GLY A 202 -21.49 4.97 -3.29
CA GLY A 202 -21.88 3.73 -3.96
C GLY A 202 -22.97 3.02 -3.16
N GLU A 203 -23.63 2.06 -3.78
CA GLU A 203 -24.66 1.30 -3.10
C GLU A 203 -24.07 0.51 -1.92
N GLY A 204 -24.67 0.63 -0.74
CA GLY A 204 -24.16 -0.03 0.46
C GLY A 204 -22.90 0.63 1.07
N VAL A 205 -22.41 1.74 0.52
CA VAL A 205 -21.40 2.60 1.16
C VAL A 205 -22.10 3.58 2.11
N PRO A 206 -21.62 3.76 3.36
CA PRO A 206 -22.17 4.78 4.25
C PRO A 206 -22.02 6.19 3.66
N ALA A 207 -23.08 7.00 3.72
CA ALA A 207 -23.08 8.37 3.18
C ALA A 207 -21.99 9.30 3.77
N GLY A 208 -21.48 8.94 4.96
CA GLY A 208 -20.43 9.67 5.66
C GLY A 208 -19.00 9.21 5.35
N LEU A 209 -18.75 8.36 4.35
CA LEU A 209 -17.39 7.97 3.97
C LEU A 209 -16.69 9.13 3.25
N ARG A 210 -16.16 10.07 4.04
CA ARG A 210 -15.49 11.30 3.61
C ARG A 210 -14.24 11.51 4.45
N PHE A 211 -13.22 12.10 3.85
CA PHE A 211 -11.96 12.40 4.51
C PHE A 211 -11.27 13.56 3.81
N ALA A 212 -10.38 14.24 4.50
CA ALA A 212 -9.55 15.30 3.92
C ALA A 212 -8.08 14.91 4.03
N LEU A 213 -7.32 15.17 2.97
CA LEU A 213 -5.87 14.98 2.97
C LEU A 213 -5.18 16.34 3.10
N ARG A 214 -4.14 16.35 3.91
CA ARG A 214 -3.24 17.50 4.09
C ARG A 214 -2.13 17.42 3.05
N ASP A 215 -1.49 18.54 2.76
CA ASP A 215 -0.36 18.62 1.81
C ASP A 215 0.77 17.62 2.13
N ALA A 216 0.96 17.26 3.41
CA ALA A 216 1.93 16.26 3.84
C ALA A 216 1.65 14.83 3.33
N TYR A 217 0.46 14.57 2.78
CA TYR A 217 0.05 13.29 2.17
C TYR A 217 -0.17 13.42 0.66
N ASP A 218 0.33 14.49 0.05
CA ASP A 218 0.27 14.70 -1.38
C ASP A 218 1.32 13.86 -2.13
N PHE A 219 1.27 13.88 -3.46
CA PHE A 219 2.32 13.32 -4.30
C PHE A 219 3.67 13.95 -3.95
N MET A 220 4.69 13.10 -3.83
CA MET A 220 6.04 13.58 -3.58
C MET A 220 6.53 14.44 -4.76
N PRO A 221 7.28 15.52 -4.49
CA PRO A 221 7.96 16.26 -5.54
C PRO A 221 8.96 15.36 -6.27
N LYS A 222 9.35 15.77 -7.48
CA LYS A 222 10.43 15.10 -8.21
C LYS A 222 11.75 15.33 -7.47
N ILE A 223 12.52 14.27 -7.27
CA ILE A 223 13.87 14.35 -6.73
C ILE A 223 14.76 15.05 -7.76
N LYS A 224 15.47 16.10 -7.35
CA LYS A 224 16.48 16.75 -8.19
C LYS A 224 17.84 16.13 -7.86
N MET A 225 18.47 15.51 -8.85
CA MET A 225 19.86 15.05 -8.69
C MET A 225 20.81 16.19 -9.05
N ASN A 226 21.54 16.70 -8.06
CA ASN A 226 22.64 17.64 -8.30
C ASN A 226 23.92 16.82 -8.49
N SER A 227 24.31 16.56 -9.74
CA SER A 227 25.67 16.09 -10.01
C SER A 227 26.62 17.29 -9.92
N ALA A 228 27.23 17.51 -8.75
CA ALA A 228 28.37 18.41 -8.66
C ALA A 228 29.49 17.79 -9.52
N MET A 229 29.72 18.36 -10.70
CA MET A 229 30.84 17.97 -11.55
C MET A 229 32.13 18.44 -10.87
N GLY A 230 32.60 17.66 -9.91
CA GLY A 230 33.92 17.80 -9.32
C GLY A 230 34.96 17.58 -10.40
N SER A 231 35.70 18.63 -10.72
CA SER A 231 36.84 18.53 -11.62
C SER A 231 37.82 17.48 -11.10
N LYS A 232 38.01 16.40 -11.87
CA LYS A 232 39.08 15.39 -11.76
C LYS A 232 39.51 15.04 -10.32
N GLY A 233 38.97 13.92 -9.82
CA GLY A 233 39.73 13.03 -8.92
C GLY A 233 39.27 12.94 -7.47
N GLU A 234 38.03 13.30 -7.12
CA GLU A 234 37.56 13.17 -5.74
C GLU A 234 36.14 12.60 -5.68
N ASN A 235 35.90 11.76 -4.67
CA ASN A 235 34.75 10.89 -4.49
C ASN A 235 33.41 11.54 -4.87
N GLU A 236 32.69 10.91 -5.80
CA GLU A 236 31.39 11.34 -6.30
C GLU A 236 30.34 11.25 -5.17
N MET A 237 30.12 12.37 -4.47
CA MET A 237 29.04 12.55 -3.52
C MET A 237 27.81 13.03 -4.30
N ILE A 238 26.83 12.14 -4.49
CA ILE A 238 25.52 12.51 -5.01
C ILE A 238 24.73 13.15 -3.85
N GLU A 239 24.57 14.46 -3.91
CA GLU A 239 23.71 15.20 -2.98
C GLU A 239 22.26 15.05 -3.44
N ILE A 240 21.41 14.48 -2.58
CA ILE A 240 19.98 14.27 -2.82
C ILE A 240 19.22 15.32 -2.02
N ASP A 241 18.69 16.32 -2.70
CA ASP A 241 17.77 17.30 -2.13
C ASP A 241 16.32 16.78 -2.23
N TRP A 242 15.61 16.75 -1.10
CA TRP A 242 14.21 16.35 -0.99
C TRP A 242 13.26 17.56 -1.01
#